data_AF-A0A8H8N0L6-F1
#
_entry.id   AF-A0A8H8N0L6-F1
#
_cell.length_a   1.000
_cell.length_b   1.000
_cell.length_c   1.000
_cell.angle_alpha   90.00
_cell.angle_beta   90.00
_cell.angle_gamma   90.00
#
_symmetry.space_group_name_H-M   'P 1'
#
loop_
_entity.id
_entity.type
_entity.pdbx_description
1 polymer ?
#
loop_
_entity_poly.entity_id
_entity_poly.type
_entity_poly.pdbx_seq_one_letter_code
_entity_poly.pdbx_strand_id
1 'polypeptide(L)'
;MRNIILSAYPPTLRLPDPHLREAQLESLSDMGPIPPVLSDFTAGLRHGDLRAALDQCLLNRGSTALVASLKEHLMLPVSSPQVALGEHYNLTTLNALVIGSPVFVPTDPGVTLLTHLATELDVEGQHHLLVSMVTHLRYPNAHTHWFSSLLLHMFNEVKNTRLQEIATRVLLERLMVFRPHPWGALVTFIELLRNPRYDFWSKDFVRVAPEINMLLERVARSLVGIRLQAMGQPDEIHIESAPKPKVIFDTDPGVDDIIALLLLLAWDNVDLALITVTFGNTELKYAYNNVLKTYQAVANHIDQYPNDRTRFPGFKSRPTLCYGAGSPLAGELQLAEYFHGPDGLSDISTTHPEFDVHDNTSLSHLVNESNIPAEDAIINMLLREPDDSVTLIAVGPLTNIARAWLKEPRALARARRIVVMGGALDAPGNTSATAEFNFFADPGYYYYGCSKCAIFRANSPSAIRATASGTRFTGFNDTLARVYISFLAPSVWVALVHAEIPRNAALLPGWEAAKRDFVIECVGEYTRGMCVVDRR
;
A
#
# COMPACT_ATOMS: atom_id res chain seq x y z
N MET A 1 -6.45 -1.63 10.99
CA MET A 1 -6.88 -1.85 12.38
C MET A 1 -7.64 -3.17 12.59
N ARG A 2 -8.80 -3.45 11.96
CA ARG A 2 -9.56 -4.71 12.20
C ARG A 2 -8.74 -6.00 12.03
N ASN A 3 -7.86 -6.06 11.03
CA ASN A 3 -6.99 -7.22 10.83
C ASN A 3 -6.04 -7.50 12.01
N ILE A 4 -5.54 -6.48 12.68
CA ILE A 4 -4.67 -6.65 13.86
C ILE A 4 -5.42 -7.42 14.96
N ILE A 5 -6.68 -7.04 15.20
CA ILE A 5 -7.55 -7.69 16.20
C ILE A 5 -7.87 -9.14 15.80
N LEU A 6 -8.21 -9.37 14.52
CA LEU A 6 -8.62 -10.68 14.03
C LEU A 6 -7.47 -11.65 13.80
N SER A 7 -6.24 -11.12 13.67
CA SER A 7 -5.01 -11.88 13.63
C SER A 7 -4.45 -12.21 15.01
N ALA A 8 -5.04 -11.71 16.10
CA ALA A 8 -4.64 -12.12 17.45
C ALA A 8 -5.05 -13.57 17.73
N TYR A 9 -4.13 -14.34 18.33
CA TYR A 9 -4.34 -15.75 18.68
C TYR A 9 -3.62 -16.11 19.98
N PRO A 10 -4.01 -17.21 20.66
CA PRO A 10 -3.37 -17.63 21.90
C PRO A 10 -1.87 -17.88 21.72
N PRO A 11 -0.98 -17.33 22.57
CA PRO A 11 0.48 -17.47 22.43
C PRO A 11 0.98 -18.92 22.44
N THR A 12 0.22 -19.83 23.05
CA THR A 12 0.52 -21.26 23.14
C THR A 12 0.22 -22.03 21.85
N LEU A 13 -0.50 -21.42 20.91
CA LEU A 13 -0.90 -22.06 19.66
C LEU A 13 0.17 -21.86 18.58
N ARG A 14 0.70 -22.95 18.03
CA ARG A 14 1.49 -22.90 16.79
C ARG A 14 0.56 -22.94 15.59
N LEU A 15 0.55 -21.87 14.80
CA LEU A 15 -0.26 -21.83 13.58
C LEU A 15 0.33 -22.77 12.53
N PRO A 16 -0.48 -23.69 11.95
CA PRO A 16 -0.08 -24.45 10.78
C PRO A 16 0.24 -23.49 9.64
N ASP A 17 1.27 -23.79 8.85
CA ASP A 17 1.57 -23.00 7.65
C ASP A 17 0.40 -23.12 6.65
N PRO A 18 -0.30 -22.01 6.31
CA PRO A 18 -1.41 -22.00 5.35
C PRO A 18 -1.01 -22.48 3.95
N HIS A 19 0.28 -22.52 3.63
CA HIS A 19 0.78 -22.75 2.28
C HIS A 19 1.06 -24.23 1.96
N LEU A 20 1.21 -25.08 2.98
CA LEU A 20 1.50 -26.51 2.84
C LEU A 20 0.36 -27.26 2.13
N ARG A 21 0.68 -28.01 1.07
CA ARG A 21 -0.28 -28.74 0.21
C ARG A 21 -1.05 -29.87 0.93
N GLU A 22 -0.55 -30.33 2.07
CA GLU A 22 -1.11 -31.48 2.81
C GLU A 22 -2.22 -31.09 3.80
N ALA A 23 -2.44 -29.81 4.07
CA ALA A 23 -3.55 -29.37 4.91
C ALA A 23 -4.84 -29.32 4.08
N GLN A 24 -5.47 -30.47 3.83
CA GLN A 24 -6.89 -30.45 3.46
C GLN A 24 -7.63 -29.84 4.65
N LEU A 25 -8.34 -28.73 4.44
CA LEU A 25 -9.13 -28.09 5.51
C LEU A 25 -10.10 -29.11 6.14
N GLU A 26 -10.58 -30.06 5.33
CA GLU A 26 -11.44 -31.18 5.72
C GLU A 26 -10.71 -32.28 6.55
N SER A 27 -9.38 -32.42 6.43
CA SER A 27 -8.59 -33.39 7.21
C SER A 27 -8.12 -32.85 8.57
N LEU A 28 -8.30 -31.54 8.82
CA LEU A 28 -8.13 -30.92 10.15
C LEU A 28 -9.39 -31.20 10.98
N SER A 29 -9.70 -32.48 11.19
CA SER A 29 -10.98 -32.97 11.72
C SER A 29 -11.30 -32.57 13.16
N ASP A 30 -10.47 -31.74 13.79
CA ASP A 30 -10.80 -31.09 15.06
C ASP A 30 -10.01 -29.78 15.19
N MET A 31 -10.56 -28.69 14.65
CA MET A 31 -10.00 -27.34 14.75
C MET A 31 -10.11 -26.77 16.17
N GLY A 32 -9.90 -27.55 17.23
CA GLY A 32 -9.90 -27.08 18.62
C GLY A 32 -11.24 -26.52 19.12
N PRO A 33 -11.29 -26.00 20.35
CA PRO A 33 -12.54 -25.60 21.00
C PRO A 33 -13.12 -24.31 20.39
N ILE A 34 -14.41 -24.06 20.71
CA ILE A 34 -15.06 -22.77 20.48
C ILE A 34 -14.24 -21.67 21.16
N PRO A 35 -13.87 -20.60 20.45
CA PRO A 35 -13.06 -19.52 21.04
C PRO A 35 -13.89 -18.74 22.07
N PRO A 36 -13.29 -18.27 23.18
CA PRO A 36 -14.00 -17.50 24.19
C PRO A 36 -14.48 -16.17 23.61
N VAL A 37 -15.78 -15.88 23.76
CA VAL A 37 -16.39 -14.60 23.40
C VAL A 37 -16.85 -13.92 24.68
N LEU A 38 -16.15 -12.86 25.09
CA LEU A 38 -16.38 -12.18 26.36
C LEU A 38 -17.45 -11.08 26.28
N SER A 39 -17.92 -10.73 25.09
CA SER A 39 -18.96 -9.74 24.86
C SER A 39 -20.35 -10.38 24.84
N ASP A 40 -21.37 -9.71 25.42
CA ASP A 40 -22.77 -10.15 25.30
C ASP A 40 -23.32 -9.87 23.90
N PHE A 41 -23.00 -10.76 22.96
CA PHE A 41 -23.46 -10.70 21.58
C PHE A 41 -24.98 -10.94 21.46
N THR A 42 -25.60 -11.60 22.45
CA THR A 42 -27.04 -11.88 22.42
C THR A 42 -27.88 -10.64 22.71
N ALA A 43 -27.29 -9.57 23.23
CA ALA A 43 -27.99 -8.31 23.51
C ALA A 43 -28.71 -7.75 22.26
N GLY A 44 -28.12 -7.87 21.08
CA GLY A 44 -28.73 -7.44 19.82
C GLY A 44 -29.96 -8.28 19.40
N LEU A 45 -30.09 -9.51 19.91
CA LEU A 45 -31.23 -10.40 19.65
C LEU A 45 -32.35 -10.25 20.69
N ARG A 46 -32.10 -9.55 21.81
CA ARG A 46 -33.09 -9.31 22.87
C ARG A 46 -34.03 -8.14 22.55
N HIS A 47 -33.69 -7.32 21.57
CA HIS A 47 -34.53 -6.22 21.10
C HIS A 47 -35.43 -6.68 19.95
N GLY A 48 -36.76 -6.67 20.20
CA GLY A 48 -37.79 -7.09 19.25
C GLY A 48 -38.05 -8.61 19.26
N ASP A 49 -39.11 -9.05 18.56
CA ASP A 49 -39.51 -10.46 18.42
C ASP A 49 -38.53 -11.29 17.56
N LEU A 50 -37.34 -10.77 17.28
CA LEU A 50 -36.33 -11.35 16.38
C LEU A 50 -35.85 -12.73 16.86
N ARG A 51 -35.63 -12.90 18.17
CA ARG A 51 -35.23 -14.21 18.72
C ARG A 51 -36.32 -15.27 18.51
N ALA A 52 -37.59 -14.91 18.73
CA ALA A 52 -38.71 -15.82 18.51
C ALA A 52 -38.89 -16.14 17.03
N ALA A 53 -38.72 -15.14 16.14
CA ALA A 53 -38.73 -15.33 14.70
C ALA A 53 -37.58 -16.25 14.22
N LEU A 54 -36.38 -16.10 14.79
CA LEU A 54 -35.24 -16.96 14.53
C LEU A 54 -35.48 -18.40 14.97
N ASP A 55 -35.96 -18.60 16.19
CA ASP A 55 -36.28 -19.93 16.70
C ASP A 55 -37.35 -20.63 15.83
N GLN A 56 -38.37 -19.88 15.38
CA GLN A 56 -39.38 -20.39 14.44
C GLN A 56 -38.79 -20.72 13.06
N CYS A 57 -37.84 -19.93 12.55
CA CYS A 57 -37.17 -20.21 11.28
C CYS A 57 -36.30 -21.45 11.34
N LEU A 58 -35.59 -21.65 12.45
CA LEU A 58 -34.75 -22.83 12.68
C LEU A 58 -35.62 -24.10 12.81
N LEU A 59 -36.76 -24.03 13.49
CA LEU A 59 -37.71 -25.14 13.60
C LEU A 59 -38.37 -25.51 12.26
N ASN A 60 -38.67 -24.50 11.43
CA ASN A 60 -39.33 -24.69 10.13
C ASN A 60 -38.38 -24.79 8.93
N ARG A 61 -37.08 -25.07 9.17
CA ARG A 61 -36.03 -25.22 8.14
C ARG A 61 -35.96 -24.06 7.12
N GLY A 62 -36.16 -22.83 7.57
CA GLY A 62 -35.96 -21.64 6.73
C GLY A 62 -37.01 -21.44 5.63
N SER A 63 -38.31 -21.64 5.93
CA SER A 63 -39.41 -21.28 5.03
C SER A 63 -39.26 -19.85 4.48
N THR A 64 -39.43 -19.69 3.17
CA THR A 64 -39.22 -18.43 2.42
C THR A 64 -40.00 -17.25 2.98
N ALA A 65 -41.23 -17.47 3.43
CA ALA A 65 -42.08 -16.43 4.03
C ALA A 65 -41.53 -15.90 5.37
N LEU A 66 -40.88 -16.76 6.17
CA LEU A 66 -40.30 -16.38 7.45
C LEU A 66 -38.95 -15.67 7.27
N VAL A 67 -38.19 -16.01 6.22
CA VAL A 67 -36.94 -15.32 5.88
C VAL A 67 -37.20 -13.91 5.35
N ALA A 68 -38.28 -13.70 4.59
CA ALA A 68 -38.74 -12.37 4.21
C ALA A 68 -39.12 -11.51 5.44
N SER A 69 -39.81 -12.11 6.43
CA SER A 69 -40.11 -11.44 7.70
C SER A 69 -38.84 -11.11 8.50
N LEU A 70 -37.83 -12.00 8.50
CA LEU A 70 -36.54 -11.74 9.16
C LEU A 70 -35.80 -10.56 8.54
N LYS A 71 -35.85 -10.42 7.21
CA LYS A 71 -35.22 -9.29 6.50
C LYS A 71 -35.71 -7.94 7.02
N GLU A 72 -37.02 -7.78 7.21
CA GLU A 72 -37.60 -6.53 7.73
C GLU A 72 -37.09 -6.19 9.14
N HIS A 73 -36.86 -7.20 9.99
CA HIS A 73 -36.35 -7.02 11.34
C HIS A 73 -34.83 -6.75 11.39
N LEU A 74 -34.09 -7.03 10.32
CA LEU A 74 -32.66 -6.74 10.18
C LEU A 74 -32.41 -5.31 9.67
N MET A 75 -33.44 -4.65 9.11
CA MET A 75 -33.37 -3.28 8.62
C MET A 75 -33.61 -2.28 9.76
N LEU A 76 -32.98 -1.12 9.67
CA LEU A 76 -33.23 -0.02 10.60
C LEU A 76 -34.60 0.62 10.33
N PRO A 77 -35.33 1.09 11.36
CA PRO A 77 -36.56 1.84 11.17
C PRO A 77 -36.30 3.07 10.31
N VAL A 78 -37.25 3.41 9.42
CA VAL A 78 -37.15 4.58 8.52
C VAL A 78 -36.94 5.90 9.29
N SER A 79 -37.32 5.96 10.57
CA SER A 79 -37.12 7.09 11.47
C SER A 79 -35.74 7.17 12.13
N SER A 80 -34.82 6.22 11.87
CA SER A 80 -33.49 6.22 12.48
C SER A 80 -32.58 7.27 11.83
N PRO A 81 -31.83 8.07 12.61
CA PRO A 81 -30.90 9.07 12.07
C PRO A 81 -29.78 8.46 11.21
N GLN A 82 -29.50 7.15 11.38
CA GLN A 82 -28.52 6.41 10.58
C GLN A 82 -28.98 6.17 9.14
N VAL A 83 -30.30 6.06 8.92
CA VAL A 83 -30.88 5.91 7.56
C VAL A 83 -30.67 7.19 6.74
N ALA A 84 -30.67 8.36 7.38
CA ALA A 84 -30.36 9.64 6.74
C ALA A 84 -28.87 9.76 6.32
N LEU A 85 -27.99 8.94 6.90
CA LEU A 85 -26.57 8.83 6.57
C LEU A 85 -26.28 7.71 5.55
N GLY A 86 -27.30 7.00 5.08
CA GLY A 86 -27.18 5.93 4.08
C GLY A 86 -26.91 4.53 4.64
N GLU A 87 -27.09 4.29 5.94
CA GLU A 87 -27.03 2.94 6.53
C GLU A 87 -28.44 2.37 6.71
N HIS A 88 -28.73 1.25 6.04
CA HIS A 88 -30.08 0.66 6.04
C HIS A 88 -30.22 -0.58 6.95
N TYR A 89 -29.11 -1.17 7.39
CA TYR A 89 -29.09 -2.41 8.17
C TYR A 89 -28.54 -2.24 9.58
N ASN A 90 -29.13 -2.97 10.54
CA ASN A 90 -28.61 -3.02 11.90
C ASN A 90 -27.43 -4.01 12.00
N LEU A 91 -26.22 -3.48 11.93
CA LEU A 91 -24.97 -4.26 11.98
C LEU A 91 -24.83 -5.09 13.26
N THR A 92 -25.30 -4.57 14.40
CA THR A 92 -25.21 -5.28 15.68
C THR A 92 -26.06 -6.55 15.66
N THR A 93 -27.26 -6.45 15.09
CA THR A 93 -28.18 -7.59 14.94
C THR A 93 -27.68 -8.59 13.90
N LEU A 94 -27.15 -8.13 12.77
CA LEU A 94 -26.52 -8.99 11.76
C LEU A 94 -25.32 -9.76 12.33
N ASN A 95 -24.47 -9.11 13.12
CA ASN A 95 -23.34 -9.78 13.77
C ASN A 95 -23.80 -10.82 14.80
N ALA A 96 -24.92 -10.58 15.48
CA ALA A 96 -25.46 -11.50 16.47
C ALA A 96 -26.15 -12.73 15.87
N LEU A 97 -26.64 -12.62 14.63
CA LEU A 97 -27.26 -13.71 13.87
C LEU A 97 -26.25 -14.81 13.47
N VAL A 98 -24.99 -14.42 13.29
CA VAL A 98 -23.93 -15.22 12.69
C VAL A 98 -23.21 -16.01 13.79
N ILE A 99 -23.82 -17.08 14.28
CA ILE A 99 -23.20 -17.99 15.26
C ILE A 99 -23.35 -19.43 14.81
N GLY A 100 -22.21 -20.08 14.61
CA GLY A 100 -22.11 -21.45 14.13
C GLY A 100 -22.09 -22.48 15.25
N SER A 101 -22.51 -23.69 14.93
CA SER A 101 -22.29 -24.88 15.75
C SER A 101 -20.80 -25.27 15.75
N PRO A 102 -20.31 -26.08 16.71
CA PRO A 102 -18.92 -26.55 16.71
C PRO A 102 -18.59 -27.43 15.49
N VAL A 103 -19.59 -28.08 14.90
CA VAL A 103 -19.46 -28.93 13.72
C VAL A 103 -20.27 -28.34 12.58
N PHE A 104 -19.67 -28.31 11.38
CA PHE A 104 -20.36 -27.86 10.18
C PHE A 104 -21.06 -29.04 9.51
N VAL A 105 -22.39 -28.96 9.39
CA VAL A 105 -23.20 -29.92 8.62
C VAL A 105 -23.99 -29.13 7.57
N PRO A 106 -23.80 -29.39 6.26
CA PRO A 106 -24.46 -28.65 5.18
C PRO A 106 -25.99 -28.63 5.27
N THR A 107 -26.58 -29.70 5.83
CA THR A 107 -28.04 -29.87 5.94
C THR A 107 -28.63 -29.25 7.21
N ASP A 108 -27.82 -28.57 8.03
CA ASP A 108 -28.32 -27.96 9.27
C ASP A 108 -29.29 -26.81 8.98
N PRO A 109 -30.34 -26.64 9.80
CA PRO A 109 -31.29 -25.54 9.65
C PRO A 109 -30.61 -24.15 9.65
N GLY A 110 -29.55 -23.97 10.44
CA GLY A 110 -28.79 -22.71 10.49
C GLY A 110 -28.03 -22.42 9.19
N VAL A 111 -27.47 -23.45 8.55
CA VAL A 111 -26.79 -23.32 7.24
C VAL A 111 -27.82 -22.98 6.16
N THR A 112 -28.96 -23.66 6.16
CA THR A 112 -30.07 -23.42 5.22
C THR A 112 -30.60 -21.99 5.37
N LEU A 113 -30.82 -21.54 6.61
CA LEU A 113 -31.30 -20.19 6.91
C LEU A 113 -30.33 -19.11 6.41
N LEU A 114 -29.04 -19.22 6.73
CA LEU A 114 -28.04 -18.24 6.32
C LEU A 114 -27.83 -18.23 4.80
N THR A 115 -27.89 -19.40 4.16
CA THR A 115 -27.81 -19.50 2.70
C THR A 115 -29.01 -18.82 2.04
N HIS A 116 -30.22 -19.06 2.55
CA HIS A 116 -31.41 -18.43 2.01
C HIS A 116 -31.44 -16.91 2.27
N LEU A 117 -31.00 -16.48 3.45
CA LEU A 117 -30.86 -15.06 3.76
C LEU A 117 -29.84 -14.37 2.84
N ALA A 118 -28.70 -15.01 2.57
CA ALA A 118 -27.70 -14.50 1.64
C ALA A 118 -28.24 -14.34 0.20
N THR A 119 -29.22 -15.15 -0.21
CA THR A 119 -29.87 -15.01 -1.51
C THR A 119 -30.94 -13.91 -1.57
N GLU A 120 -31.66 -13.65 -0.47
CA GLU A 120 -32.81 -12.72 -0.42
C GLU A 120 -32.43 -11.26 -0.05
N LEU A 121 -31.26 -11.08 0.56
CA LEU A 121 -30.74 -9.75 0.89
C LEU A 121 -30.31 -8.97 -0.36
N ASP A 122 -30.39 -7.64 -0.28
CA ASP A 122 -29.85 -6.74 -1.30
C ASP A 122 -28.31 -6.65 -1.22
N VAL A 123 -27.68 -5.75 -1.99
CA VAL A 123 -26.20 -5.70 -2.12
C VAL A 123 -25.57 -5.36 -0.77
N GLU A 124 -26.17 -4.41 -0.07
CA GLU A 124 -25.71 -3.90 1.22
C GLU A 124 -25.86 -4.97 2.30
N GLY A 125 -27.03 -5.61 2.38
CA GLY A 125 -27.28 -6.71 3.31
C GLY A 125 -26.37 -7.92 3.06
N GLN A 126 -26.18 -8.31 1.79
CA GLN A 126 -25.24 -9.38 1.40
C GLN A 126 -23.82 -9.07 1.84
N HIS A 127 -23.36 -7.84 1.59
CA HIS A 127 -22.03 -7.39 1.99
C HIS A 127 -21.86 -7.42 3.50
N HIS A 128 -22.82 -6.88 4.28
CA HIS A 128 -22.73 -6.89 5.74
C HIS A 128 -22.77 -8.30 6.33
N LEU A 129 -23.66 -9.17 5.84
CA LEU A 129 -23.74 -10.57 6.27
C LEU A 129 -22.42 -11.31 6.04
N LEU A 130 -21.83 -11.18 4.84
CA LEU A 130 -20.55 -11.79 4.50
C LEU A 130 -19.40 -11.18 5.32
N VAL A 131 -19.40 -9.86 5.55
CA VAL A 131 -18.41 -9.21 6.43
C VAL A 131 -18.47 -9.80 7.84
N SER A 132 -19.68 -9.98 8.40
CA SER A 132 -19.90 -10.62 9.70
C SER A 132 -19.32 -12.04 9.73
N MET A 133 -19.64 -12.88 8.74
CA MET A 133 -19.09 -14.24 8.65
C MET A 133 -17.57 -14.25 8.61
N VAL A 134 -16.97 -13.38 7.78
CA VAL A 134 -15.52 -13.30 7.62
C VAL A 134 -14.81 -12.75 8.87
N THR A 135 -15.51 -12.04 9.78
CA THR A 135 -14.91 -11.69 11.08
C THR A 135 -14.55 -12.89 11.96
N HIS A 136 -15.18 -14.04 11.73
CA HIS A 136 -14.91 -15.24 12.51
C HIS A 136 -13.74 -16.08 11.96
N LEU A 137 -13.24 -15.76 10.76
CA LEU A 137 -12.09 -16.43 10.15
C LEU A 137 -10.78 -15.93 10.78
N ARG A 138 -10.43 -16.46 11.95
CA ARG A 138 -9.30 -15.99 12.78
C ARG A 138 -8.16 -17.02 12.82
N TYR A 139 -7.79 -17.54 13.99
CA TYR A 139 -6.85 -18.65 14.14
C TYR A 139 -7.59 -20.00 14.07
N PRO A 140 -6.89 -21.15 14.01
CA PRO A 140 -7.52 -22.48 14.07
C PRO A 140 -8.42 -22.63 15.31
N ASN A 141 -9.74 -22.60 15.11
CA ASN A 141 -10.77 -22.78 16.14
C ASN A 141 -12.07 -23.31 15.47
N ALA A 142 -13.02 -23.84 16.25
CA ALA A 142 -14.28 -24.38 15.73
C ALA A 142 -15.10 -23.37 14.90
N HIS A 143 -15.14 -22.09 15.31
CA HIS A 143 -15.85 -21.05 14.53
C HIS A 143 -15.16 -20.78 13.20
N THR A 144 -13.82 -20.64 13.18
CA THR A 144 -13.06 -20.44 11.94
C THR A 144 -13.37 -21.55 10.94
N HIS A 145 -13.37 -22.81 11.39
CA HIS A 145 -13.71 -23.94 10.55
C HIS A 145 -15.16 -23.87 10.05
N TRP A 146 -16.12 -23.64 10.96
CA TRP A 146 -17.54 -23.58 10.60
C TRP A 146 -17.85 -22.49 9.56
N PHE A 147 -17.33 -21.27 9.76
CA PHE A 147 -17.56 -20.16 8.84
C PHE A 147 -16.78 -20.30 7.52
N SER A 148 -15.59 -20.90 7.55
CA SER A 148 -14.85 -21.23 6.32
C SER A 148 -15.65 -22.21 5.47
N SER A 149 -16.14 -23.29 6.08
CA SER A 149 -16.93 -24.32 5.41
C SER A 149 -18.27 -23.78 4.91
N LEU A 150 -18.93 -22.90 5.67
CA LEU A 150 -20.15 -22.22 5.22
C LEU A 150 -19.91 -21.34 3.99
N LEU A 151 -18.85 -20.52 4.00
CA LEU A 151 -18.52 -19.65 2.86
C LEU A 151 -18.22 -20.45 1.59
N LEU A 152 -17.43 -21.52 1.71
CA LEU A 152 -17.11 -22.41 0.60
C LEU A 152 -18.34 -23.19 0.10
N HIS A 153 -19.19 -23.64 1.01
CA HIS A 153 -20.47 -24.29 0.68
C HIS A 153 -21.39 -23.33 -0.08
N MET A 154 -21.60 -22.11 0.41
CA MET A 154 -22.42 -21.11 -0.27
C MET A 154 -21.83 -20.74 -1.64
N PHE A 155 -20.51 -20.64 -1.76
CA PHE A 155 -19.87 -20.36 -3.05
C PHE A 155 -20.14 -21.45 -4.09
N ASN A 156 -20.19 -22.72 -3.66
CA ASN A 156 -20.47 -23.86 -4.53
C ASN A 156 -21.96 -24.05 -4.86
N GLU A 157 -22.82 -24.03 -3.85
CA GLU A 157 -24.25 -24.35 -4.01
C GLU A 157 -25.06 -23.17 -4.57
N VAL A 158 -24.73 -21.93 -4.19
CA VAL A 158 -25.48 -20.77 -4.63
C VAL A 158 -24.97 -20.32 -6.00
N LYS A 159 -25.73 -20.63 -7.05
CA LYS A 159 -25.47 -20.19 -8.43
C LYS A 159 -25.80 -18.71 -8.68
N ASN A 160 -25.46 -17.85 -7.73
CA ASN A 160 -25.63 -16.40 -7.84
C ASN A 160 -24.24 -15.75 -7.99
N THR A 161 -23.92 -15.33 -9.22
CA THR A 161 -22.64 -14.70 -9.57
C THR A 161 -22.34 -13.48 -8.71
N ARG A 162 -23.37 -12.70 -8.36
CA ARG A 162 -23.21 -11.50 -7.52
C ARG A 162 -22.83 -11.86 -6.09
N LEU A 163 -23.42 -12.91 -5.51
CA LEU A 163 -23.04 -13.36 -4.16
C LEU A 163 -21.60 -13.90 -4.15
N GLN A 164 -21.22 -14.66 -5.18
CA GLN A 164 -19.85 -15.15 -5.36
C GLN A 164 -18.83 -14.01 -5.50
N GLU A 165 -19.18 -12.96 -6.25
CA GLU A 165 -18.37 -11.75 -6.40
C GLU A 165 -18.20 -11.01 -5.05
N ILE A 166 -19.30 -10.76 -4.32
CA ILE A 166 -19.25 -10.08 -3.03
C ILE A 166 -18.45 -10.91 -2.02
N ALA A 167 -18.64 -12.24 -1.97
CA ALA A 167 -17.87 -13.11 -1.10
C ALA A 167 -16.37 -13.07 -1.41
N THR A 168 -16.01 -13.09 -2.70
CA THR A 168 -14.62 -12.95 -3.17
C THR A 168 -14.05 -11.60 -2.76
N ARG A 169 -14.82 -10.52 -2.95
CA ARG A 169 -14.41 -9.16 -2.60
C ARG A 169 -14.17 -9.00 -1.10
N VAL A 170 -15.08 -9.48 -0.24
CA VAL A 170 -14.96 -9.37 1.22
C VAL A 170 -13.74 -10.15 1.75
N LEU A 171 -13.45 -11.33 1.19
CA LEU A 171 -12.24 -12.08 1.50
C LEU A 171 -10.98 -11.34 1.01
N LEU A 172 -11.00 -10.87 -0.24
CA LEU A 172 -9.87 -10.20 -0.87
C LEU A 172 -9.51 -8.87 -0.19
N GLU A 173 -10.49 -8.06 0.21
CA GLU A 173 -10.28 -6.80 0.92
C GLU A 173 -9.48 -6.98 2.22
N ARG A 174 -9.60 -8.15 2.86
CA ARG A 174 -8.84 -8.48 4.08
C ARG A 174 -7.44 -9.00 3.82
N LEU A 175 -7.17 -9.46 2.62
CA LEU A 175 -5.85 -9.98 2.20
C LEU A 175 -5.03 -8.92 1.45
N MET A 176 -5.69 -7.91 0.88
CA MET A 176 -5.10 -6.78 0.15
C MET A 176 -4.55 -5.65 1.05
N VAL A 177 -4.55 -5.84 2.38
CA VAL A 177 -4.00 -4.88 3.35
C VAL A 177 -2.68 -5.38 3.92
N PHE A 178 -1.88 -4.48 4.52
CA PHE A 178 -0.64 -4.88 5.19
C PHE A 178 -0.88 -5.93 6.27
N ARG A 179 0.12 -6.80 6.47
CA ARG A 179 0.14 -7.80 7.53
C ARG A 179 -0.09 -7.15 8.90
N PRO A 180 -0.69 -7.87 9.86
CA PRO A 180 -1.00 -9.30 9.83
C PRO A 180 -2.31 -9.64 9.10
N HIS A 181 -2.40 -10.87 8.57
CA HIS A 181 -3.62 -11.41 7.97
C HIS A 181 -4.21 -12.50 8.87
N PRO A 182 -5.54 -12.59 9.03
CA PRO A 182 -6.15 -13.67 9.80
C PRO A 182 -5.91 -15.02 9.11
N TRP A 183 -5.44 -16.01 9.87
CA TRP A 183 -5.07 -17.34 9.34
C TRP A 183 -6.23 -18.01 8.61
N GLY A 184 -7.44 -17.99 9.18
CA GLY A 184 -8.63 -18.60 8.61
C GLY A 184 -9.05 -17.93 7.31
N ALA A 185 -8.93 -16.61 7.21
CA ALA A 185 -9.26 -15.89 5.98
C ALA A 185 -8.29 -16.27 4.85
N LEU A 186 -7.00 -16.41 5.17
CA LEU A 186 -5.98 -16.90 4.24
C LEU A 186 -6.29 -18.32 3.76
N VAL A 187 -6.52 -19.26 4.69
CA VAL A 187 -6.76 -20.66 4.32
C VAL A 187 -8.06 -20.81 3.51
N THR A 188 -9.13 -20.12 3.90
CA THR A 188 -10.41 -20.13 3.17
C THR A 188 -10.21 -19.64 1.73
N PHE A 189 -9.45 -18.57 1.54
CA PHE A 189 -9.19 -18.02 0.22
C PHE A 189 -8.26 -18.91 -0.61
N ILE A 190 -7.22 -19.49 0.00
CA ILE A 190 -6.33 -20.44 -0.66
C ILE A 190 -7.11 -21.67 -1.14
N GLU A 191 -8.02 -22.19 -0.32
CA GLU A 191 -8.89 -23.32 -0.67
C GLU A 191 -9.80 -22.98 -1.86
N LEU A 192 -10.42 -21.79 -1.85
CA LEU A 192 -11.24 -21.29 -2.94
C LEU A 192 -10.46 -21.19 -4.28
N LEU A 193 -9.19 -20.77 -4.22
CA LEU A 193 -8.34 -20.59 -5.39
C LEU A 193 -7.75 -21.91 -5.94
N ARG A 194 -7.43 -22.87 -5.06
CA ARG A 194 -6.73 -24.11 -5.41
C ARG A 194 -7.67 -25.25 -5.76
N ASN A 195 -8.81 -25.37 -5.08
CA ASN A 195 -9.67 -26.53 -5.22
C ASN A 195 -10.52 -26.41 -6.50
N PRO A 196 -10.34 -27.31 -7.48
CA PRO A 196 -11.05 -27.24 -8.76
C PRO A 196 -12.57 -27.36 -8.61
N ARG A 197 -13.07 -27.88 -7.47
CA ARG A 197 -14.51 -27.97 -7.17
C ARG A 197 -15.24 -26.64 -7.31
N TYR A 198 -14.59 -25.53 -6.94
CA TYR A 198 -15.23 -24.21 -6.94
C TYR A 198 -15.18 -23.51 -8.31
N ASP A 199 -14.36 -24.03 -9.24
CA ASP A 199 -14.18 -23.50 -10.59
C ASP A 199 -13.98 -21.97 -10.60
N PHE A 200 -13.18 -21.47 -9.66
CA PHE A 200 -13.06 -20.03 -9.37
C PHE A 200 -12.55 -19.23 -10.57
N TRP A 201 -11.53 -19.71 -11.28
CA TRP A 201 -10.88 -19.02 -12.39
C TRP A 201 -11.71 -19.00 -13.69
N SER A 202 -12.80 -19.76 -13.75
CA SER A 202 -13.71 -19.74 -14.89
C SER A 202 -14.81 -18.68 -14.78
N LYS A 203 -15.05 -18.15 -13.58
CA LYS A 203 -16.16 -17.22 -13.30
C LYS A 203 -16.02 -15.92 -14.08
N ASP A 204 -17.14 -15.42 -14.59
CA ASP A 204 -17.17 -14.21 -15.43
C ASP A 204 -16.57 -12.99 -14.70
N PHE A 205 -16.93 -12.76 -13.43
CA PHE A 205 -16.42 -11.62 -12.65
C PHE A 205 -14.89 -11.64 -12.43
N VAL A 206 -14.24 -12.81 -12.56
CA VAL A 206 -12.78 -12.94 -12.52
C VAL A 206 -12.13 -12.56 -13.85
N ARG A 207 -12.86 -12.73 -14.97
CA ARG A 207 -12.37 -12.53 -16.35
C ARG A 207 -12.81 -11.22 -17.00
N VAL A 208 -13.81 -10.53 -16.43
CA VAL A 208 -14.41 -9.29 -16.97
C VAL A 208 -13.38 -8.17 -17.17
N ALA A 209 -12.39 -8.08 -16.29
CA ALA A 209 -11.32 -7.09 -16.36
C ALA A 209 -9.96 -7.78 -16.21
N PRO A 210 -9.02 -7.62 -17.16
CA PRO A 210 -7.66 -8.17 -17.07
C PRO A 210 -6.97 -7.83 -15.74
N GLU A 211 -7.28 -6.67 -15.18
CA GLU A 211 -6.76 -6.16 -13.91
C GLU A 211 -7.21 -7.00 -12.70
N ILE A 212 -8.46 -7.47 -12.69
CA ILE A 212 -9.01 -8.32 -11.61
C ILE A 212 -8.36 -9.70 -11.67
N ASN A 213 -8.22 -10.26 -12.87
CA ASN A 213 -7.54 -11.55 -13.06
C ASN A 213 -6.07 -11.45 -12.61
N MET A 214 -5.36 -10.38 -13.00
CA MET A 214 -3.97 -10.16 -12.58
C MET A 214 -3.82 -9.95 -11.07
N LEU A 215 -4.76 -9.24 -10.43
CA LEU A 215 -4.79 -9.03 -8.98
C LEU A 215 -4.95 -10.38 -8.25
N LEU A 216 -5.95 -11.17 -8.66
CA LEU A 216 -6.23 -12.49 -8.10
C LEU A 216 -5.07 -13.45 -8.34
N GLU A 217 -4.46 -13.44 -9.54
CA GLU A 217 -3.26 -14.21 -9.84
C GLU A 217 -2.06 -13.81 -8.98
N ARG A 218 -1.91 -12.53 -8.63
CA ARG A 218 -0.81 -12.06 -7.76
C ARG A 218 -1.03 -12.45 -6.32
N VAL A 219 -2.23 -12.28 -5.80
CA VAL A 219 -2.60 -12.75 -4.47
C VAL A 219 -2.44 -14.26 -4.42
N ALA A 220 -2.89 -14.99 -5.44
CA ALA A 220 -2.63 -16.42 -5.58
C ALA A 220 -1.11 -16.72 -5.61
N ARG A 221 -0.29 -16.05 -6.43
CA ARG A 221 1.16 -16.30 -6.45
C ARG A 221 1.84 -16.02 -5.11
N SER A 222 1.46 -14.92 -4.44
CA SER A 222 1.96 -14.55 -3.11
C SER A 222 1.50 -15.50 -2.01
N LEU A 223 0.32 -16.12 -2.16
CA LEU A 223 -0.28 -16.99 -1.15
C LEU A 223 -0.14 -18.49 -1.46
N VAL A 224 0.26 -18.88 -2.65
CA VAL A 224 0.13 -20.28 -3.10
C VAL A 224 1.37 -20.80 -3.81
N GLY A 225 2.31 -19.94 -4.25
CA GLY A 225 3.55 -20.39 -4.88
C GLY A 225 3.34 -21.24 -6.15
N ILE A 226 2.19 -21.10 -6.82
CA ILE A 226 1.92 -21.82 -8.08
C ILE A 226 2.65 -21.12 -9.24
N ARG A 227 3.55 -21.85 -9.89
CA ARG A 227 3.93 -21.63 -11.29
C ARG A 227 2.80 -22.22 -12.16
N LEU A 228 1.98 -21.36 -12.78
CA LEU A 228 1.20 -21.79 -13.95
C LEU A 228 2.18 -21.85 -15.13
N GLN A 229 2.33 -23.03 -15.72
CA GLN A 229 3.07 -23.20 -16.97
C GLN A 229 2.37 -22.38 -18.07
N ALA A 230 3.14 -21.49 -18.70
CA ALA A 230 2.67 -20.58 -19.73
C ALA A 230 2.18 -21.33 -20.97
N MET A 231 1.01 -20.94 -21.50
CA MET A 231 0.69 -21.17 -22.91
C MET A 231 1.37 -20.06 -23.73
N GLY A 232 2.28 -20.46 -24.62
CA GLY A 232 2.73 -19.72 -25.81
C GLY A 232 3.51 -18.42 -25.60
N GLN A 233 4.83 -18.46 -25.77
CA GLN A 233 5.63 -17.27 -26.06
C GLN A 233 5.30 -16.75 -27.48
N PRO A 234 5.19 -15.43 -27.70
CA PRO A 234 5.50 -14.85 -28.99
C PRO A 234 6.98 -14.48 -29.06
N ASP A 235 7.56 -14.71 -30.23
CA ASP A 235 8.97 -14.51 -30.58
C ASP A 235 9.51 -13.12 -30.20
N GLU A 236 10.74 -13.08 -29.67
CA GLU A 236 11.49 -11.87 -29.38
C GLU A 236 11.87 -11.13 -30.67
N ILE A 237 11.23 -9.98 -30.89
CA ILE A 237 11.74 -8.96 -31.80
C ILE A 237 12.78 -8.13 -31.02
N HIS A 238 14.07 -8.31 -31.34
CA HIS A 238 15.13 -7.41 -30.87
C HIS A 238 14.94 -6.03 -31.51
N ILE A 239 14.36 -5.11 -30.75
CA ILE A 239 14.40 -3.67 -31.01
C ILE A 239 15.55 -3.12 -30.17
N GLU A 240 16.55 -2.48 -30.79
CA GLU A 240 17.57 -1.69 -30.08
C GLU A 240 16.85 -0.68 -29.16
N SER A 241 16.96 -0.89 -27.84
CA SER A 241 16.25 -0.09 -26.85
C SER A 241 16.86 1.32 -26.79
N ALA A 242 16.03 2.36 -26.93
CA ALA A 242 16.42 3.74 -26.67
C ALA A 242 17.12 3.88 -25.30
N PRO A 243 18.09 4.81 -25.15
CA PRO A 243 18.82 4.99 -23.90
C PRO A 243 17.86 5.30 -22.74
N LYS A 244 18.13 4.68 -21.58
CA LYS A 244 17.30 4.84 -20.37
C LYS A 244 17.35 6.29 -19.89
N PRO A 245 16.23 6.89 -19.47
CA PRO A 245 16.22 8.20 -18.82
C PRO A 245 17.15 8.24 -17.61
N LYS A 246 18.00 9.27 -17.55
CA LYS A 246 18.90 9.48 -16.42
C LYS A 246 18.15 10.12 -15.25
N VAL A 247 18.48 9.68 -14.04
CA VAL A 247 17.88 10.15 -12.80
C VAL A 247 18.95 10.67 -11.85
N ILE A 248 18.68 11.85 -11.30
CA ILE A 248 19.31 12.40 -10.10
C ILE A 248 18.35 12.15 -8.94
N PHE A 249 18.83 11.57 -7.84
CA PHE A 249 18.06 11.33 -6.63
C PHE A 249 18.65 12.14 -5.47
N ASP A 250 17.95 13.21 -5.07
CA ASP A 250 18.31 14.11 -3.97
C ASP A 250 17.48 13.76 -2.72
N THR A 251 18.13 13.36 -1.63
CA THR A 251 17.49 12.65 -0.51
C THR A 251 18.14 12.97 0.84
N ASP A 252 17.42 12.74 1.93
CA ASP A 252 17.88 12.81 3.32
C ASP A 252 17.53 11.50 4.06
N PRO A 253 18.22 10.38 3.73
CA PRO A 253 17.69 9.04 3.91
C PRO A 253 17.05 8.70 5.26
N GLY A 254 15.71 8.75 5.27
CA GLY A 254 14.82 8.13 6.23
C GLY A 254 14.27 6.79 5.74
N VAL A 255 13.33 6.21 6.48
CA VAL A 255 12.77 4.88 6.18
C VAL A 255 12.14 4.83 4.79
N ASP A 256 11.41 5.88 4.41
CA ASP A 256 10.74 6.01 3.14
C ASP A 256 11.71 6.32 1.99
N ASP A 257 12.73 7.16 2.19
CA ASP A 257 13.81 7.38 1.21
C ASP A 257 14.52 6.08 0.84
N ILE A 258 14.79 5.22 1.83
CA ILE A 258 15.42 3.92 1.59
C ILE A 258 14.51 3.04 0.74
N ILE A 259 13.20 3.09 0.97
CA ILE A 259 12.23 2.39 0.11
C ILE A 259 12.28 2.96 -1.32
N ALA A 260 12.36 4.29 -1.48
CA ALA A 260 12.49 4.93 -2.78
C ALA A 260 13.77 4.50 -3.53
N LEU A 261 14.90 4.46 -2.81
CA LEU A 261 16.17 4.00 -3.34
C LEU A 261 16.11 2.52 -3.75
N LEU A 262 15.52 1.65 -2.93
CA LEU A 262 15.34 0.24 -3.27
C LEU A 262 14.46 0.05 -4.51
N LEU A 263 13.43 0.89 -4.68
CA LEU A 263 12.60 0.90 -5.89
C LEU A 263 13.38 1.38 -7.11
N LEU A 264 14.23 2.39 -6.97
CA LEU A 264 15.14 2.87 -8.03
C LEU A 264 16.07 1.74 -8.48
N LEU A 265 16.65 1.02 -7.52
CA LEU A 265 17.51 -0.13 -7.78
C LEU A 265 16.77 -1.30 -8.42
N ALA A 266 15.48 -1.46 -8.10
CA ALA A 266 14.63 -2.50 -8.65
C ALA A 266 14.12 -2.21 -10.07
N TRP A 267 14.27 -0.98 -10.56
CA TRP A 267 13.65 -0.57 -11.82
C TRP A 267 14.63 -0.53 -12.99
N ASP A 268 14.37 -1.37 -14.00
CA ASP A 268 15.25 -1.47 -15.17
C ASP A 268 15.07 -0.34 -16.19
N ASN A 269 14.04 0.52 -16.06
CA ASN A 269 13.74 1.51 -17.09
C ASN A 269 14.39 2.88 -16.84
N VAL A 270 15.22 3.03 -15.81
CA VAL A 270 15.91 4.27 -15.48
C VAL A 270 17.39 4.02 -15.27
N ASP A 271 18.19 5.06 -15.47
CA ASP A 271 19.61 5.07 -15.11
C ASP A 271 19.80 6.00 -13.90
N LEU A 272 19.86 5.43 -12.69
CA LEU A 272 20.20 6.18 -11.49
C LEU A 272 21.69 6.56 -11.58
N ALA A 273 21.96 7.82 -11.93
CA ALA A 273 23.29 8.29 -12.26
C ALA A 273 23.95 9.05 -11.11
N LEU A 274 23.16 9.76 -10.30
CA LEU A 274 23.64 10.59 -9.20
C LEU A 274 22.70 10.49 -8.01
N ILE A 275 23.28 10.29 -6.83
CA ILE A 275 22.62 10.43 -5.53
C ILE A 275 23.27 11.60 -4.80
N THR A 276 22.46 12.57 -4.40
CA THR A 276 22.90 13.69 -3.56
C THR A 276 22.20 13.61 -2.22
N VAL A 277 22.96 13.82 -1.14
CA VAL A 277 22.44 13.68 0.22
C VAL A 277 22.38 15.02 0.93
N THR A 278 21.31 15.30 1.67
CA THR A 278 21.18 16.48 2.51
C THR A 278 20.77 16.11 3.94
N PHE A 279 20.73 17.11 4.84
CA PHE A 279 20.16 16.96 6.18
C PHE A 279 18.64 16.90 6.10
N GLY A 280 18.00 16.37 7.13
CA GLY A 280 16.54 16.44 7.26
C GLY A 280 16.05 15.40 8.27
N ASN A 281 15.73 14.19 7.83
CA ASN A 281 15.32 13.11 8.74
C ASN A 281 16.35 12.84 9.84
N THR A 282 17.63 13.02 9.53
CA THR A 282 18.75 12.97 10.47
C THR A 282 19.87 13.93 10.01
N GLU A 283 20.95 14.06 10.79
CA GLU A 283 22.16 14.77 10.38
C GLU A 283 22.75 14.17 9.09
N LEU A 284 23.34 15.04 8.26
CA LEU A 284 23.94 14.67 6.97
C LEU A 284 24.88 13.45 7.03
N LYS A 285 25.67 13.31 8.10
CA LYS A 285 26.61 12.19 8.25
C LYS A 285 25.89 10.84 8.34
N TYR A 286 24.77 10.78 9.07
CA TYR A 286 23.96 9.57 9.22
C TYR A 286 23.16 9.30 7.95
N ALA A 287 22.57 10.35 7.38
CA ALA A 287 21.84 10.31 6.11
C ALA A 287 22.72 9.75 4.97
N TYR A 288 23.97 10.21 4.87
CA TYR A 288 24.93 9.72 3.88
C TYR A 288 25.28 8.24 4.11
N ASN A 289 25.57 7.88 5.36
CA ASN A 289 25.84 6.50 5.74
C ASN A 289 24.64 5.58 5.46
N ASN A 290 23.40 6.04 5.55
CA ASN A 290 22.22 5.23 5.27
C ASN A 290 22.11 4.83 3.78
N VAL A 291 22.59 5.65 2.84
CA VAL A 291 22.75 5.24 1.43
C VAL A 291 23.73 4.07 1.34
N LEU A 292 24.90 4.23 1.97
CA LEU A 292 25.96 3.21 1.99
C LEU A 292 25.48 1.89 2.60
N LYS A 293 24.81 1.95 3.76
CA LYS A 293 24.17 0.80 4.42
C LYS A 293 23.22 0.07 3.48
N THR A 294 22.41 0.82 2.74
CA THR A 294 21.43 0.26 1.81
C THR A 294 22.11 -0.48 0.66
N TYR A 295 23.14 0.10 0.05
CA TYR A 295 23.89 -0.58 -1.00
C TYR A 295 24.61 -1.83 -0.47
N GLN A 296 25.21 -1.76 0.72
CA GLN A 296 25.85 -2.90 1.37
C GLN A 296 24.85 -4.02 1.68
N ALA A 297 23.67 -3.69 2.18
CA ALA A 297 22.61 -4.65 2.47
C ALA A 297 22.10 -5.35 1.19
N VAL A 298 21.92 -4.60 0.11
CA VAL A 298 21.53 -5.18 -1.20
C VAL A 298 22.64 -6.07 -1.76
N ALA A 299 23.92 -5.66 -1.64
CA ALA A 299 25.04 -6.50 -2.04
C ALA A 299 25.05 -7.82 -1.26
N ASN A 300 24.96 -7.76 0.07
CA ASN A 300 24.93 -8.94 0.93
C ASN A 300 23.75 -9.86 0.59
N HIS A 301 22.57 -9.29 0.31
CA HIS A 301 21.40 -10.05 -0.13
C HIS A 301 21.66 -10.77 -1.46
N ILE A 302 22.27 -10.09 -2.43
CA ILE A 302 22.58 -10.69 -3.75
C ILE A 302 23.66 -11.77 -3.59
N ASP A 303 24.65 -11.58 -2.74
CA ASP A 303 25.69 -12.58 -2.49
C ASP A 303 25.11 -13.83 -1.81
N GLN A 304 24.19 -13.65 -0.87
CA GLN A 304 23.48 -14.74 -0.21
C GLN A 304 22.46 -15.43 -1.13
N TYR A 305 21.81 -14.65 -2.01
CA TYR A 305 20.76 -15.11 -2.93
C TYR A 305 21.03 -14.66 -4.38
N PRO A 306 21.96 -15.30 -5.11
CA PRO A 306 22.38 -14.82 -6.45
C PRO A 306 21.26 -14.70 -7.49
N ASN A 307 20.21 -15.52 -7.36
CA ASN A 307 19.04 -15.48 -8.25
C ASN A 307 18.24 -14.17 -8.11
N ASP A 308 18.32 -13.52 -6.95
CA ASP A 308 17.62 -12.28 -6.65
C ASP A 308 18.29 -11.05 -7.28
N ARG A 309 19.48 -11.19 -7.89
CA ARG A 309 20.12 -10.10 -8.64
C ARG A 309 19.21 -9.48 -9.69
N THR A 310 18.36 -10.30 -10.30
CA THR A 310 17.37 -9.85 -11.30
C THR A 310 16.26 -8.97 -10.72
N ARG A 311 16.11 -8.93 -9.39
CA ARG A 311 15.19 -8.02 -8.68
C ARG A 311 15.74 -6.61 -8.57
N PHE A 312 17.06 -6.43 -8.70
CA PHE A 312 17.75 -5.14 -8.60
C PHE A 312 18.58 -4.83 -9.86
N PRO A 313 17.94 -4.74 -11.04
CA PRO A 313 18.66 -4.48 -12.31
C PRO A 313 19.46 -3.17 -12.29
N GLY A 314 18.98 -2.13 -11.61
CA GLY A 314 19.63 -0.82 -11.46
C GLY A 314 20.84 -0.83 -10.54
N PHE A 315 21.06 -1.89 -9.75
CA PHE A 315 22.22 -2.02 -8.87
C PHE A 315 23.56 -2.05 -9.63
N LYS A 316 23.53 -2.33 -10.94
CA LYS A 316 24.71 -2.30 -11.81
C LYS A 316 25.20 -0.88 -12.14
N SER A 317 24.34 0.13 -12.03
CA SER A 317 24.63 1.49 -12.51
C SER A 317 25.72 2.22 -11.70
N ARG A 318 26.00 1.79 -10.46
CA ARG A 318 27.01 2.39 -9.56
C ARG A 318 26.97 3.93 -9.60
N PRO A 319 25.90 4.57 -9.10
CA PRO A 319 25.77 6.01 -9.19
C PRO A 319 26.91 6.74 -8.47
N THR A 320 27.13 7.99 -8.87
CA THR A 320 27.93 8.91 -8.07
C THR A 320 27.16 9.27 -6.80
N LEU A 321 27.83 9.25 -5.65
CA LEU A 321 27.26 9.66 -4.36
C LEU A 321 28.00 10.91 -3.88
N CYS A 322 27.25 11.98 -3.59
CA CYS A 322 27.77 13.28 -3.22
C CYS A 322 27.20 13.77 -1.89
N TYR A 323 28.07 14.32 -1.04
CA TYR A 323 27.67 15.11 0.12
C TYR A 323 27.04 16.44 -0.31
N GLY A 324 25.89 16.78 0.27
CA GLY A 324 25.24 18.06 0.08
C GLY A 324 25.25 18.94 1.31
N ALA A 325 24.20 19.73 1.49
CA ALA A 325 24.07 20.65 2.59
C ALA A 325 23.80 19.90 3.91
N GLY A 326 24.50 20.32 4.97
CA GLY A 326 24.29 19.83 6.34
C GLY A 326 23.36 20.71 7.20
N SER A 327 22.88 21.82 6.64
CA SER A 327 22.02 22.79 7.31
C SER A 327 21.21 23.58 6.28
N PRO A 328 20.06 24.20 6.65
CA PRO A 328 19.25 24.98 5.72
C PRO A 328 20.01 26.21 5.22
N LEU A 329 19.55 26.79 4.11
CA LEU A 329 20.04 28.06 3.57
C LEU A 329 19.90 29.21 4.56
N ALA A 330 18.82 29.20 5.35
CA ALA A 330 18.54 30.19 6.36
C ALA A 330 17.67 29.60 7.49
N GLY A 331 17.86 30.13 8.70
CA GLY A 331 17.15 29.69 9.90
C GLY A 331 17.88 28.58 10.64
N GLU A 332 17.18 27.98 11.61
CA GLU A 332 17.72 26.93 12.46
C GLU A 332 17.62 25.56 11.79
N LEU A 333 18.61 24.70 12.06
CA LEU A 333 18.58 23.30 11.66
C LEU A 333 17.37 22.60 12.29
N GLN A 334 16.57 21.95 11.45
CA GLN A 334 15.42 21.14 11.86
C GLN A 334 15.68 19.70 11.46
N LEU A 335 15.53 18.77 12.41
CA LEU A 335 15.71 17.34 12.18
C LEU A 335 14.46 16.55 12.57
N ALA A 336 14.16 15.46 11.86
CA ALA A 336 13.03 14.58 12.18
C ALA A 336 13.41 13.33 13.00
N GLU A 337 14.48 13.41 13.81
CA GLU A 337 14.98 12.31 14.66
C GLU A 337 13.91 11.78 15.63
N TYR A 338 12.94 12.60 16.03
CA TYR A 338 11.82 12.17 16.87
C TYR A 338 10.94 11.10 16.20
N PHE A 339 10.95 11.04 14.87
CA PHE A 339 10.18 10.09 14.06
C PHE A 339 11.07 8.99 13.49
N HIS A 340 12.25 9.36 13.01
CA HIS A 340 13.18 8.48 12.31
C HIS A 340 14.30 7.92 13.19
N GLY A 341 14.38 8.30 14.47
CA GLY A 341 15.51 8.00 15.34
C GLY A 341 16.76 8.85 15.00
N PRO A 342 17.73 8.96 15.93
CA PRO A 342 18.99 9.66 15.71
C PRO A 342 19.75 9.24 14.45
N ASP A 343 19.69 7.97 14.06
CA ASP A 343 20.36 7.48 12.86
C ASP A 343 19.53 7.58 11.57
N GLY A 344 18.30 8.09 11.64
CA GLY A 344 17.39 8.21 10.49
C GLY A 344 16.63 6.93 10.11
N LEU A 345 16.95 5.79 10.73
CA LEU A 345 16.37 4.47 10.40
C LEU A 345 15.91 3.69 11.65
N SER A 346 15.35 4.41 12.62
CA SER A 346 14.81 3.88 13.88
C SER A 346 15.84 3.13 14.73
N ASP A 347 17.05 3.69 14.84
CA ASP A 347 18.17 3.12 15.60
C ASP A 347 18.61 1.74 15.08
N ILE A 348 18.49 1.51 13.76
CA ILE A 348 18.96 0.28 13.12
C ILE A 348 20.45 0.06 13.36
N SER A 349 21.23 1.13 13.45
CA SER A 349 22.67 1.07 13.73
C SER A 349 22.97 0.46 15.10
N THR A 350 22.02 0.55 16.05
CA THR A 350 22.14 -0.04 17.38
C THR A 350 21.46 -1.40 17.48
N THR A 351 20.26 -1.52 16.92
CA THR A 351 19.42 -2.74 17.02
C THR A 351 19.88 -3.85 16.08
N HIS A 352 20.49 -3.49 14.95
CA HIS A 352 21.00 -4.37 13.90
C HIS A 352 22.37 -3.89 13.39
N PRO A 353 23.41 -3.92 14.23
CA PRO A 353 24.75 -3.43 13.89
C PRO A 353 25.38 -4.15 12.69
N GLU A 354 24.88 -5.34 12.34
CA GLU A 354 25.29 -6.09 11.14
C GLU A 354 24.98 -5.36 9.82
N PHE A 355 24.07 -4.39 9.83
CA PHE A 355 23.75 -3.56 8.65
C PHE A 355 24.49 -2.23 8.64
N ASP A 356 25.23 -1.89 9.70
CA ASP A 356 25.94 -0.61 9.79
C ASP A 356 27.23 -0.62 8.94
N VAL A 357 27.66 0.58 8.51
CA VAL A 357 28.89 0.75 7.74
C VAL A 357 29.98 1.25 8.66
N HIS A 358 30.99 0.41 8.88
CA HIS A 358 32.17 0.79 9.65
C HIS A 358 33.16 1.63 8.80
N ASP A 359 33.88 2.56 9.44
CA ASP A 359 34.76 3.55 8.79
C ASP A 359 35.82 2.98 7.82
N ASN A 360 36.15 1.70 7.91
CA ASN A 360 37.15 1.03 7.06
C ASN A 360 36.54 0.22 5.89
N THR A 361 35.23 0.21 5.72
CA THR A 361 34.56 -0.58 4.68
C THR A 361 34.52 0.20 3.37
N SER A 362 35.39 -0.15 2.41
CA SER A 362 35.35 0.48 1.09
C SER A 362 34.18 -0.06 0.24
N LEU A 363 33.15 0.76 0.08
CA LEU A 363 31.99 0.48 -0.77
C LEU A 363 32.15 1.06 -2.19
N SER A 364 33.37 1.44 -2.55
CA SER A 364 33.72 2.02 -3.85
C SER A 364 33.31 1.13 -5.04
N HIS A 365 33.20 -0.18 -4.83
CA HIS A 365 32.74 -1.14 -5.84
C HIS A 365 31.21 -1.15 -6.04
N LEU A 366 30.44 -0.56 -5.12
CA LEU A 366 28.96 -0.47 -5.15
C LEU A 366 28.48 0.93 -5.55
N VAL A 367 29.14 1.98 -5.06
CA VAL A 367 28.83 3.39 -5.34
C VAL A 367 30.11 4.18 -5.58
N ASN A 368 30.02 5.22 -6.40
CA ASN A 368 31.16 6.10 -6.71
C ASN A 368 31.09 7.35 -5.82
N GLU A 369 31.65 7.26 -4.62
CA GLU A 369 31.72 8.39 -3.70
C GLU A 369 32.55 9.54 -4.29
N SER A 370 32.06 10.77 -4.14
CA SER A 370 32.63 11.97 -4.73
C SER A 370 32.67 13.11 -3.72
N ASN A 371 33.80 13.83 -3.70
CA ASN A 371 33.99 15.03 -2.89
C ASN A 371 33.42 16.30 -3.56
N ILE A 372 32.80 16.17 -4.74
CA ILE A 372 32.11 17.29 -5.37
C ILE A 372 30.83 17.59 -4.57
N PRO A 373 30.60 18.84 -4.13
CA PRO A 373 29.36 19.22 -3.46
C PRO A 373 28.12 18.89 -4.29
N ALA A 374 27.04 18.45 -3.63
CA ALA A 374 25.80 18.04 -4.29
C ALA A 374 25.29 19.05 -5.31
N GLU A 375 25.27 20.34 -4.98
CA GLU A 375 24.75 21.35 -5.90
C GLU A 375 25.61 21.48 -7.18
N ASP A 376 26.93 21.31 -7.06
CA ASP A 376 27.84 21.37 -8.20
C ASP A 376 27.74 20.09 -9.02
N ALA A 377 27.54 18.94 -8.38
CA ALA A 377 27.30 17.67 -9.08
C ALA A 377 25.98 17.71 -9.88
N ILE A 378 24.90 18.28 -9.31
CA ILE A 378 23.63 18.51 -9.99
C ILE A 378 23.83 19.42 -11.20
N ILE A 379 24.46 20.58 -11.01
CA ILE A 379 24.75 21.54 -12.10
C ILE A 379 25.56 20.87 -13.21
N ASN A 380 26.67 20.21 -12.86
CA ASN A 380 27.55 19.57 -13.82
C ASN A 380 26.85 18.48 -14.63
N MET A 381 26.00 17.67 -13.99
CA MET A 381 25.24 16.64 -14.69
C MET A 381 24.22 17.26 -15.66
N LEU A 382 23.44 18.24 -15.21
CA LEU A 382 22.43 18.90 -16.05
C LEU A 382 23.05 19.70 -17.20
N LEU A 383 24.25 20.27 -17.00
CA LEU A 383 24.96 20.97 -18.06
C LEU A 383 25.61 20.04 -19.09
N ARG A 384 26.05 18.85 -18.65
CA ARG A 384 26.72 17.87 -19.50
C ARG A 384 25.75 17.08 -20.38
N GLU A 385 24.61 16.70 -19.82
CA GLU A 385 23.62 15.88 -20.52
C GLU A 385 22.73 16.73 -21.45
N PRO A 386 22.14 16.17 -22.52
CA PRO A 386 21.22 16.90 -23.39
C PRO A 386 20.03 17.50 -22.62
N ASP A 387 19.48 18.59 -23.13
CA ASP A 387 18.26 19.18 -22.59
C ASP A 387 17.13 18.14 -22.57
N ASP A 388 16.28 18.22 -21.55
CA ASP A 388 15.13 17.33 -21.36
C ASP A 388 15.48 15.83 -21.24
N SER A 389 16.73 15.48 -20.90
CA SER A 389 17.17 14.08 -20.78
C SER A 389 17.30 13.57 -19.34
N VAL A 390 17.46 14.47 -18.37
CA VAL A 390 17.68 14.14 -16.95
C VAL A 390 16.45 14.49 -16.13
N THR A 391 16.00 13.56 -15.29
CA THR A 391 14.95 13.80 -14.30
C THR A 391 15.56 13.92 -12.91
N LEU A 392 15.25 15.00 -12.19
CA LEU A 392 15.67 15.19 -10.82
C LEU A 392 14.51 14.82 -9.88
N ILE A 393 14.76 13.92 -8.94
CA ILE A 393 13.79 13.50 -7.93
C ILE A 393 14.32 13.96 -6.58
N ALA A 394 13.61 14.88 -5.94
CA ALA A 394 13.93 15.46 -4.65
C ALA A 394 12.96 14.95 -3.60
N VAL A 395 13.49 14.26 -2.59
CA VAL A 395 12.69 13.64 -1.54
C VAL A 395 13.04 14.10 -0.13
N GLY A 396 14.05 14.96 0.00
CA GLY A 396 14.39 15.66 1.24
C GLY A 396 14.24 17.18 1.16
N PRO A 397 14.75 17.92 2.17
CA PRO A 397 14.79 19.37 2.14
C PRO A 397 15.49 19.90 0.88
N LEU A 398 14.91 20.91 0.23
CA LEU A 398 15.32 21.36 -1.10
C LEU A 398 16.62 22.19 -1.14
N THR A 399 17.42 22.11 -0.08
CA THR A 399 18.61 22.92 0.13
C THR A 399 19.64 22.74 -1.00
N ASN A 400 19.92 21.50 -1.41
CA ASN A 400 20.86 21.23 -2.50
C ASN A 400 20.40 21.83 -3.82
N ILE A 401 19.11 21.70 -4.12
CA ILE A 401 18.47 22.23 -5.34
C ILE A 401 18.45 23.76 -5.31
N ALA A 402 18.17 24.34 -4.15
CA ALA A 402 18.18 25.78 -3.96
C ALA A 402 19.59 26.36 -4.12
N ARG A 403 20.62 25.70 -3.57
CA ARG A 403 22.02 26.08 -3.81
C ARG A 403 22.40 25.95 -5.29
N ALA A 404 21.95 24.90 -5.96
CA ALA A 404 22.18 24.71 -7.39
C ALA A 404 21.55 25.84 -8.22
N TRP A 405 20.30 26.20 -7.89
CA TRP A 405 19.60 27.31 -8.53
C TRP A 405 20.30 28.65 -8.29
N LEU A 406 20.70 28.96 -7.06
CA LEU A 406 21.38 30.21 -6.74
C LEU A 406 22.73 30.35 -7.48
N LYS A 407 23.41 29.23 -7.73
CA LYS A 407 24.68 29.19 -8.48
C LYS A 407 24.47 29.26 -9.99
N GLU A 408 23.59 28.43 -10.56
CA GLU A 408 23.37 28.33 -12.01
C GLU A 408 21.91 27.95 -12.33
N PRO A 409 20.99 28.94 -12.38
CA PRO A 409 19.57 28.70 -12.68
C PRO A 409 19.34 28.00 -14.03
N ARG A 410 20.21 28.23 -15.03
CA ARG A 410 20.04 27.65 -16.37
C ARG A 410 20.24 26.14 -16.37
N ALA A 411 21.02 25.60 -15.43
CA ALA A 411 21.21 24.16 -15.33
C ALA A 411 19.89 23.46 -14.98
N LEU A 412 19.15 23.97 -13.98
CA LEU A 412 17.85 23.38 -13.60
C LEU A 412 16.80 23.50 -14.70
N ALA A 413 16.85 24.56 -15.52
CA ALA A 413 15.96 24.73 -16.65
C ALA A 413 16.14 23.66 -17.75
N ARG A 414 17.28 22.95 -17.79
CA ARG A 414 17.57 21.87 -18.73
C ARG A 414 17.07 20.50 -18.26
N ALA A 415 16.68 20.39 -16.99
CA ALA A 415 16.11 19.17 -16.46
C ALA A 415 14.77 18.88 -17.17
N ARG A 416 14.59 17.63 -17.59
CA ARG A 416 13.32 17.16 -18.17
C ARG A 416 12.15 17.43 -17.25
N ARG A 417 12.36 17.12 -15.97
CA ARG A 417 11.41 17.25 -14.87
C ARG A 417 12.17 17.36 -13.57
N ILE A 418 11.64 18.16 -12.65
CA ILE A 418 12.02 18.16 -11.25
C ILE A 418 10.80 17.69 -10.45
N VAL A 419 10.92 16.53 -9.82
CA VAL A 419 9.88 15.89 -9.03
C VAL A 419 10.20 16.11 -7.57
N VAL A 420 9.35 16.82 -6.84
CA VAL A 420 9.57 17.11 -5.42
C VAL A 420 8.53 16.39 -4.57
N MET A 421 8.97 15.67 -3.54
CA MET A 421 8.15 15.28 -2.40
C MET A 421 8.21 16.39 -1.35
N GLY A 422 7.07 17.03 -1.10
CA GLY A 422 6.94 17.94 0.02
C GLY A 422 5.84 18.98 -0.15
N GLY A 423 5.53 19.65 0.94
CA GLY A 423 4.49 20.68 1.02
C GLY A 423 3.10 20.15 1.39
N ALA A 424 2.22 21.05 1.84
CA ALA A 424 0.86 20.75 2.27
C ALA A 424 -0.11 21.83 1.73
N LEU A 425 -1.09 21.43 0.90
CA LEU A 425 -1.94 22.38 0.14
C LEU A 425 -3.44 22.23 0.44
N ASP A 426 -3.92 20.99 0.49
CA ASP A 426 -5.31 20.59 0.77
C ASP A 426 -5.39 19.59 1.95
N ALA A 427 -4.36 19.56 2.78
CA ALA A 427 -4.30 18.80 4.02
C ALA A 427 -3.48 19.56 5.08
N PRO A 428 -3.65 19.23 6.36
CA PRO A 428 -2.75 19.70 7.41
C PRO A 428 -1.31 19.29 7.13
N GLY A 429 -0.38 20.10 7.62
CA GLY A 429 1.04 19.72 7.67
C GLY A 429 1.31 18.58 8.64
N ASN A 430 2.50 17.97 8.56
CA ASN A 430 2.96 16.93 9.48
C ASN A 430 3.92 17.48 10.55
N THR A 431 4.54 18.64 10.31
CA THR A 431 5.52 19.27 11.22
C THR A 431 4.91 20.48 11.92
N SER A 432 4.15 21.29 11.18
CA SER A 432 3.26 22.31 11.76
C SER A 432 1.83 22.07 11.28
N ALA A 433 0.88 22.85 11.79
CA ALA A 433 -0.50 22.80 11.29
C ALA A 433 -0.61 23.05 9.77
N THR A 434 0.37 23.75 9.19
CA THR A 434 0.33 24.27 7.81
C THR A 434 1.46 23.76 6.91
N ALA A 435 2.52 23.17 7.47
CA ALA A 435 3.72 22.80 6.73
C ALA A 435 4.10 21.32 6.90
N GLU A 436 4.49 20.73 5.77
CA GLU A 436 5.15 19.44 5.68
C GLU A 436 6.66 19.63 5.95
N PHE A 437 7.30 18.61 6.52
CA PHE A 437 8.69 18.63 7.00
C PHE A 437 9.70 19.15 5.98
N ASN A 438 9.79 18.62 4.75
CA ASN A 438 10.82 19.02 3.80
C ASN A 438 10.75 20.52 3.47
N PHE A 439 9.53 21.05 3.36
CA PHE A 439 9.29 22.46 3.08
C PHE A 439 9.45 23.33 4.33
N PHE A 440 9.14 22.77 5.51
CA PHE A 440 9.42 23.40 6.78
C PHE A 440 10.92 23.47 7.06
N ALA A 441 11.69 22.42 6.79
CA ALA A 441 13.10 22.34 7.12
C ALA A 441 13.91 23.43 6.39
N ASP A 442 13.70 23.58 5.08
CA ASP A 442 14.26 24.68 4.30
C ASP A 442 13.26 25.26 3.28
N PRO A 443 12.48 26.29 3.67
CA PRO A 443 11.56 26.96 2.76
C PRO A 443 12.27 27.90 1.77
N GLY A 444 13.59 28.13 1.93
CA GLY A 444 14.35 29.21 1.30
C GLY A 444 14.39 29.18 -0.23
N TYR A 445 13.93 28.11 -0.87
CA TYR A 445 13.96 27.92 -2.31
C TYR A 445 12.99 28.84 -3.10
N TYR A 446 11.76 29.08 -2.64
CA TYR A 446 10.70 29.61 -3.54
C TYR A 446 10.59 31.13 -3.64
N TYR A 447 11.45 31.89 -2.97
CA TYR A 447 11.43 33.36 -3.03
C TYR A 447 11.86 33.92 -4.40
N TYR A 448 12.48 33.11 -5.28
CA TYR A 448 13.18 33.60 -6.49
C TYR A 448 12.66 33.09 -7.85
N GLY A 449 11.37 32.74 -7.97
CA GLY A 449 10.68 32.83 -9.27
C GLY A 449 10.31 31.53 -9.99
N CYS A 450 10.12 30.41 -9.29
CA CYS A 450 9.54 29.22 -9.91
C CYS A 450 8.00 29.23 -9.88
N SER A 451 7.39 29.95 -10.81
CA SER A 451 5.94 30.19 -10.84
C SER A 451 5.14 29.13 -11.64
N LYS A 452 5.66 27.91 -11.80
CA LYS A 452 4.98 26.84 -12.58
C LYS A 452 5.23 25.45 -12.00
N CYS A 453 4.33 25.01 -11.14
CA CYS A 453 4.32 23.65 -10.58
C CYS A 453 3.03 22.90 -10.96
N ALA A 454 3.13 21.62 -11.26
CA ALA A 454 2.00 20.71 -11.42
C ALA A 454 1.94 19.78 -10.21
N ILE A 455 0.80 19.74 -9.53
CA ILE A 455 0.63 19.03 -8.27
C ILE A 455 -0.16 17.74 -8.50
N PHE A 456 0.32 16.63 -7.93
CA PHE A 456 -0.32 15.33 -8.06
C PHE A 456 -0.98 14.94 -6.74
N ARG A 457 -2.24 14.49 -6.83
CA ARG A 457 -3.05 14.06 -5.69
C ARG A 457 -3.59 12.66 -5.95
N ALA A 458 -3.48 11.77 -4.97
CA ALA A 458 -4.30 10.58 -4.93
C ALA A 458 -5.70 10.95 -4.42
N ASN A 459 -6.74 10.70 -5.22
CA ASN A 459 -8.12 11.07 -4.87
C ASN A 459 -8.81 10.08 -3.94
N SER A 460 -8.17 8.97 -3.60
CA SER A 460 -8.67 8.08 -2.55
C SER A 460 -7.54 7.32 -1.84
N PRO A 461 -7.75 6.94 -0.55
CA PRO A 461 -6.95 5.92 0.15
C PRO A 461 -6.85 4.57 -0.61
N SER A 462 -7.67 4.37 -1.65
CA SER A 462 -7.71 3.18 -2.50
C SER A 462 -6.72 3.25 -3.67
N ALA A 463 -6.47 4.45 -4.21
CA ALA A 463 -5.47 4.71 -5.26
C ALA A 463 -4.03 4.49 -4.75
N ILE A 464 -3.82 4.78 -3.47
CA ILE A 464 -2.60 4.55 -2.69
C ILE A 464 -2.33 3.05 -2.49
N ARG A 465 -3.40 2.25 -2.33
CA ARG A 465 -3.30 0.79 -2.11
C ARG A 465 -3.07 -0.01 -3.39
N ALA A 466 -3.46 0.51 -4.55
CA ALA A 466 -3.26 -0.18 -5.83
C ALA A 466 -1.77 -0.26 -6.24
N THR A 467 -0.99 0.76 -5.93
CA THR A 467 0.39 0.95 -6.42
C THR A 467 1.48 0.24 -5.61
N ALA A 468 1.21 -0.07 -4.35
CA ALA A 468 2.14 -0.82 -3.49
C ALA A 468 2.17 -2.34 -3.79
N SER A 469 1.39 -2.81 -4.76
CA SER A 469 1.19 -4.25 -5.04
C SER A 469 2.11 -4.85 -6.12
N GLY A 470 3.27 -4.24 -6.36
CA GLY A 470 4.38 -4.89 -7.08
C GLY A 470 4.12 -5.20 -8.57
N THR A 471 3.55 -4.25 -9.31
CA THR A 471 3.44 -4.33 -10.78
C THR A 471 4.83 -4.33 -11.41
N ARG A 472 5.15 -5.29 -12.31
CA ARG A 472 6.11 -5.02 -13.39
C ARG A 472 5.43 -4.09 -14.39
N PHE A 473 5.99 -2.91 -14.59
CA PHE A 473 5.38 -1.83 -15.39
C PHE A 473 5.91 -1.84 -16.82
N THR A 474 5.09 -2.30 -17.76
CA THR A 474 5.27 -2.07 -19.20
C THR A 474 4.38 -0.90 -19.60
N GLY A 475 4.99 0.27 -19.85
CA GLY A 475 4.30 1.49 -20.29
C GLY A 475 4.92 2.78 -19.73
N PHE A 476 5.52 3.57 -20.61
CA PHE A 476 6.30 4.82 -20.46
C PHE A 476 6.18 5.73 -19.19
N ASN A 477 7.35 6.02 -18.59
CA ASN A 477 7.96 7.34 -18.28
C ASN A 477 7.58 8.25 -17.08
N ASP A 478 7.14 7.75 -15.91
CA ASP A 478 7.32 8.44 -14.60
C ASP A 478 6.84 7.59 -13.38
N THR A 479 7.19 6.32 -13.33
CA THR A 479 6.65 5.35 -12.35
C THR A 479 7.28 5.44 -10.95
N LEU A 480 8.52 5.89 -10.80
CA LEU A 480 9.18 5.95 -9.48
C LEU A 480 8.57 6.96 -8.53
N ALA A 481 8.31 8.18 -9.02
CA ALA A 481 7.53 9.17 -8.30
C ALA A 481 6.20 8.54 -7.84
N ARG A 482 5.52 7.79 -8.72
CA ARG A 482 4.21 7.18 -8.44
C ARG A 482 4.23 6.09 -7.36
N VAL A 483 5.26 5.24 -7.32
CA VAL A 483 5.38 4.20 -6.27
C VAL A 483 5.76 4.83 -4.93
N TYR A 484 6.60 5.87 -4.93
CA TYR A 484 6.98 6.60 -3.72
C TYR A 484 5.80 7.38 -3.10
N ILE A 485 4.99 8.08 -3.91
CA ILE A 485 3.80 8.80 -3.41
C ILE A 485 2.75 7.84 -2.79
N SER A 486 2.82 6.54 -3.11
CA SER A 486 1.89 5.54 -2.58
C SER A 486 2.26 5.02 -1.18
N PHE A 487 3.50 5.23 -0.72
CA PHE A 487 3.95 4.79 0.60
C PHE A 487 3.68 5.83 1.71
N LEU A 488 3.55 7.11 1.36
CA LEU A 488 3.57 8.24 2.31
C LEU A 488 2.20 8.92 2.52
N ALA A 489 1.13 8.29 2.05
CA ALA A 489 -0.18 8.93 1.96
C ALA A 489 -1.03 8.79 3.24
N PRO A 490 -0.63 9.52 4.29
CA PRO A 490 -1.63 10.38 4.93
C PRO A 490 -1.45 11.88 4.67
N SER A 491 -0.26 12.36 4.24
CA SER A 491 0.01 13.83 4.30
C SER A 491 0.93 14.41 3.23
N VAL A 492 1.32 13.66 2.20
CA VAL A 492 2.44 14.04 1.32
C VAL A 492 1.98 14.37 -0.10
N TRP A 493 2.38 15.55 -0.59
CA TRP A 493 2.00 16.11 -1.88
C TRP A 493 3.24 16.24 -2.77
N VAL A 494 3.10 15.93 -4.06
CA VAL A 494 4.22 16.04 -5.02
C VAL A 494 4.02 17.20 -5.97
N ALA A 495 5.02 18.08 -6.05
CA ALA A 495 5.10 19.18 -7.00
C ALA A 495 6.09 18.83 -8.13
N LEU A 496 5.58 18.69 -9.36
CA LEU A 496 6.39 18.73 -10.57
C LEU A 496 6.71 20.17 -10.91
N VAL A 497 7.97 20.54 -10.85
CA VAL A 497 8.47 21.78 -11.45
C VAL A 497 8.94 21.46 -12.87
N HIS A 498 8.52 22.28 -13.85
CA HIS A 498 8.97 22.22 -15.26
C HIS A 498 8.45 21.09 -16.18
N ALA A 499 7.23 20.57 -15.97
CA ALA A 499 6.55 19.78 -17.00
C ALA A 499 5.29 20.50 -17.50
N GLU A 500 5.14 20.68 -18.83
CA GLU A 500 3.79 20.66 -19.39
C GLU A 500 3.22 19.28 -19.03
N ILE A 501 2.16 19.24 -18.20
CA ILE A 501 1.38 18.02 -18.04
C ILE A 501 0.90 17.68 -19.45
N PRO A 502 1.30 16.56 -20.06
CA PRO A 502 0.76 16.20 -21.36
C PRO A 502 -0.75 16.09 -21.16
N ARG A 503 -1.55 16.86 -21.90
CA ARG A 503 -3.01 16.93 -21.71
C ARG A 503 -3.71 15.57 -21.76
N ASN A 504 -3.01 14.53 -22.22
CA ASN A 504 -3.46 13.15 -22.39
C ASN A 504 -2.59 12.10 -21.64
N ALA A 505 -1.76 12.48 -20.66
CA ALA A 505 -1.01 11.50 -19.89
C ALA A 505 -1.95 10.70 -18.97
N ALA A 506 -2.16 9.42 -19.25
CA ALA A 506 -2.92 8.53 -18.38
C ALA A 506 -2.21 8.39 -17.02
N LEU A 507 -2.84 8.93 -15.97
CA LEU A 507 -2.48 8.66 -14.59
C LEU A 507 -2.91 7.23 -14.23
N LEU A 508 -2.31 6.66 -13.19
CA LEU A 508 -2.81 5.37 -12.69
C LEU A 508 -4.25 5.57 -12.19
N PRO A 509 -5.15 4.58 -12.38
CA PRO A 509 -6.52 4.69 -11.89
C PRO A 509 -6.57 5.13 -10.43
N GLY A 510 -7.26 6.25 -10.15
CA GLY A 510 -7.39 6.86 -8.82
C GLY A 510 -6.41 8.00 -8.50
N TRP A 511 -5.49 8.31 -9.42
CA TRP A 511 -4.62 9.48 -9.34
C TRP A 511 -5.15 10.61 -10.20
N GLU A 512 -5.12 11.82 -9.66
CA GLU A 512 -5.43 13.05 -10.39
C GLU A 512 -4.25 14.01 -10.34
N ALA A 513 -4.10 14.80 -11.39
CA ALA A 513 -3.10 15.84 -11.49
C ALA A 513 -3.81 17.17 -11.68
N ALA A 514 -3.41 18.16 -10.90
CA ALA A 514 -3.94 19.49 -10.97
C ALA A 514 -2.78 20.48 -11.04
N LYS A 515 -2.79 21.34 -12.05
CA LYS A 515 -1.89 22.50 -12.05
C LYS A 515 -2.36 23.49 -10.99
N ARG A 516 -1.43 23.99 -10.19
CA ARG A 516 -1.67 24.97 -9.13
C ARG A 516 -0.51 25.93 -9.08
N ASP A 517 -0.84 27.21 -8.94
CA ASP A 517 0.14 28.23 -8.63
C ASP A 517 0.17 28.37 -7.10
N PHE A 518 1.35 28.23 -6.52
CA PHE A 518 1.55 28.36 -5.09
C PHE A 518 2.85 29.10 -4.77
N VAL A 519 2.91 29.66 -3.57
CA VAL A 519 4.09 30.29 -2.98
C VAL A 519 4.40 29.57 -1.66
N ILE A 520 5.67 29.44 -1.30
CA ILE A 520 6.03 28.98 0.05
C ILE A 520 6.20 30.19 0.96
N GLU A 521 5.53 30.15 2.10
CA GLU A 521 5.74 31.12 3.18
C GLU A 521 7.03 30.80 3.93
N CYS A 522 7.98 31.74 3.96
CA CYS A 522 9.33 31.48 4.48
C CYS A 522 9.59 32.04 5.88
N VAL A 523 8.80 33.03 6.33
CA VAL A 523 9.14 33.87 7.49
C VAL A 523 8.11 33.82 8.61
N GLY A 524 6.88 33.40 8.33
CA GLY A 524 5.82 33.38 9.34
C GLY A 524 6.08 32.43 10.51
N GLU A 525 5.83 32.88 11.74
CA GLU A 525 6.03 32.10 12.97
C GLU A 525 5.25 30.77 12.97
N TYR A 526 3.99 30.79 12.52
CA TYR A 526 3.11 29.62 12.45
C TYR A 526 2.93 29.03 11.04
N THR A 527 3.47 29.71 10.04
CA THR A 527 3.21 29.43 8.61
C THR A 527 4.47 29.19 7.81
N ARG A 528 5.66 29.22 8.42
CA ARG A 528 6.92 28.84 7.77
C ARG A 528 6.78 27.45 7.13
N GLY A 529 7.14 27.33 5.85
CA GLY A 529 7.01 26.12 5.04
C GLY A 529 5.62 25.88 4.44
N MET A 530 4.63 26.72 4.73
CA MET A 530 3.27 26.57 4.20
C MET A 530 3.24 26.82 2.68
N CYS A 531 2.57 25.93 1.95
CA CYS A 531 2.26 26.16 0.54
C CYS A 531 0.96 26.97 0.39
N VAL A 532 1.10 28.24 0.07
CA VAL A 532 -0.01 29.17 -0.14
C VAL A 532 -0.48 29.09 -1.59
N VAL A 533 -1.68 28.56 -1.82
CA VAL A 533 -2.27 28.35 -3.15
C VAL A 533 -3.26 29.45 -3.51
N ASP A 534 -3.18 29.97 -4.73
CA ASP A 534 -4.28 30.78 -5.26
C ASP A 534 -5.44 29.86 -5.70
N ARG A 535 -6.58 30.00 -5.03
CA ARG A 535 -7.80 29.19 -5.26
C ARG A 535 -8.87 29.91 -6.09
N ARG A 536 -8.60 31.15 -6.51
CA ARG A 536 -9.45 31.91 -7.45
C ARG A 536 -9.29 31.34 -8.86
#